data_AF-A0AAC9LNV7-F1
#
_entry.id   AF-A0AAC9LNV7-F1
#
_cell.length_a   1.000
_cell.length_b   1.000
_cell.length_c   1.000
_cell.angle_alpha   90.00
_cell.angle_beta   90.00
_cell.angle_gamma   90.00
#
_symmetry.space_group_name_H-M   'P 1'
#
loop_
_entity.id
_entity.type
_entity.pdbx_description
1 polymer ?
#
loop_
_entity_poly.entity_id
_entity_poly.type
_entity_poly.pdbx_seq_one_letter_code
_entity_poly.pdbx_strand_id
1 'polypeptide(L)'
;MIIDQEENITIITQEKASIIELVKKIEALYPKFKKHNIIIKLSSLGTIALQDIIEFLRLSNTHRASKQSFVIVTNAINPNETPEEIIVVPTLKEAYDIIDMEEMERDLGF
;
A
#
# COMPACT_ATOMS: atom_id res chain seq x y z
N MET A 1 -3.30 -3.27 13.98
CA MET A 1 -2.30 -2.60 13.14
C MET A 1 -0.95 -2.90 13.74
N ILE A 2 -0.15 -3.63 13.00
CA ILE A 2 1.26 -3.87 13.26
C ILE A 2 2.01 -3.02 12.23
N ILE A 3 3.08 -2.37 12.67
CA ILE A 3 3.89 -1.49 11.83
C ILE A 3 5.32 -1.96 11.95
N ASP A 4 5.84 -2.46 10.84
CA ASP A 4 7.22 -2.87 10.70
C ASP A 4 7.91 -1.89 9.75
N GLN A 5 9.18 -1.58 10.04
CA GLN A 5 9.99 -0.71 9.20
C GLN A 5 11.26 -1.45 8.81
N GLU A 6 11.50 -1.51 7.51
CA GLU A 6 12.65 -2.16 6.89
C GLU A 6 13.26 -1.15 5.93
N GLU A 7 14.45 -0.67 6.24
CA GLU A 7 15.15 0.36 5.44
C GLU A 7 14.28 1.61 5.17
N ASN A 8 13.91 1.85 3.91
CA ASN A 8 13.03 2.93 3.46
C ASN A 8 11.57 2.48 3.24
N ILE A 9 11.18 1.30 3.74
CA ILE A 9 9.85 0.71 3.56
C ILE A 9 9.15 0.61 4.92
N THR A 10 7.89 1.07 4.97
CA THR A 10 6.98 0.84 6.09
C THR A 10 5.92 -0.17 5.70
N ILE A 11 5.88 -1.29 6.41
CA ILE A 11 4.90 -2.36 6.21
C ILE A 11 3.82 -2.21 7.28
N ILE A 12 2.60 -1.99 6.84
CA ILE A 12 1.43 -1.82 7.69
C ILE A 12 0.56 -3.06 7.55
N THR A 13 0.53 -3.89 8.58
CA THR A 13 -0.30 -5.10 8.62
C THR A 13 -1.54 -4.87 9.48
N GLN A 14 -2.71 -5.27 8.98
CA GLN A 14 -3.96 -5.17 9.72
C GLN A 14 -4.67 -6.51 9.86
N GLU A 15 -5.12 -6.81 11.08
CA GLU A 15 -5.74 -8.10 11.43
C GLU A 15 -7.21 -8.03 11.85
N LYS A 16 -7.68 -6.93 12.48
CA LYS A 16 -8.98 -6.95 13.22
C LYS A 16 -9.90 -5.74 13.04
N ALA A 17 -9.53 -4.76 12.21
CA ALA A 17 -10.31 -3.52 12.05
C ALA A 17 -10.84 -3.44 10.63
N SER A 18 -11.95 -2.72 10.46
CA SER A 18 -12.47 -2.40 9.14
C SER A 18 -11.45 -1.61 8.31
N ILE A 19 -11.56 -1.70 6.99
CA ILE A 19 -10.67 -1.01 6.06
C ILE A 19 -10.78 0.50 6.21
N ILE A 20 -11.99 1.03 6.41
CA ILE A 20 -12.23 2.46 6.67
C ILE A 20 -11.49 2.92 7.92
N GLU A 21 -11.49 2.14 9.01
CA GLU A 21 -10.74 2.48 10.22
C GLU A 21 -9.23 2.43 9.99
N LEU A 22 -8.76 1.48 9.18
CA LEU A 22 -7.36 1.38 8.82
C LEU A 22 -6.91 2.62 8.02
N VAL A 23 -7.65 3.00 6.98
CA VAL A 23 -7.35 4.20 6.18
C VAL A 23 -7.29 5.44 7.07
N LYS A 24 -8.29 5.67 7.92
CA LYS A 24 -8.30 6.80 8.86
C LYS A 24 -7.09 6.80 9.80
N LYS A 25 -6.68 5.64 10.30
CA LYS A 25 -5.49 5.50 11.16
C LYS A 25 -4.21 5.82 10.40
N ILE A 26 -4.07 5.32 9.17
CA ILE A 26 -2.89 5.59 8.35
C ILE A 26 -2.82 7.08 8.03
N GLU A 27 -3.92 7.72 7.66
CA GLU A 27 -3.97 9.16 7.39
C GLU A 27 -3.60 10.00 8.61
N ALA A 28 -4.12 9.66 9.79
CA ALA A 28 -3.75 10.34 11.04
C ALA A 28 -2.26 10.18 11.38
N LEU A 29 -1.67 9.04 11.00
CA LEU A 29 -0.26 8.74 11.23
C LEU A 29 0.65 9.07 10.04
N TYR A 30 0.10 9.55 8.91
CA TYR A 30 0.81 9.75 7.65
C TYR A 30 2.10 10.56 7.77
N PRO A 31 2.19 11.62 8.61
CA PRO A 31 3.45 12.33 8.79
C PRO A 31 4.64 11.47 9.22
N LYS A 32 4.40 10.30 9.83
CA LYS A 32 5.43 9.33 10.25
C LYS A 32 5.98 8.49 9.10
N PHE A 33 5.21 8.31 8.03
CA PHE A 33 5.51 7.37 6.95
C PHE A 33 5.72 8.06 5.60
N LYS A 34 5.40 9.35 5.47
CA LYS A 34 5.47 10.11 4.21
C LYS A 34 6.84 10.16 3.50
N LYS A 35 7.91 9.69 4.13
CA LYS A 35 9.28 9.65 3.57
C LYS A 35 9.76 8.23 3.27
N HIS A 36 8.91 7.24 3.50
CA HIS A 36 9.17 5.83 3.24
C HIS A 36 8.17 5.35 2.20
N ASN A 37 8.56 4.36 1.42
CA ASN A 37 7.64 3.56 0.62
C ASN A 37 6.69 2.80 1.57
N ILE A 38 5.44 2.60 1.16
CA ILE A 38 4.42 2.00 2.01
C ILE A 38 3.91 0.71 1.37
N ILE A 39 3.93 -0.37 2.16
CA ILE A 39 3.25 -1.62 1.87
C ILE A 39 2.09 -1.80 2.83
N ILE A 40 0.86 -1.90 2.32
CA ILE A 40 -0.32 -2.26 3.10
C ILE A 40 -0.57 -3.75 2.95
N LYS A 41 -0.29 -4.53 3.99
CA LYS A 41 -0.55 -5.96 4.01
C LYS A 41 -1.92 -6.24 4.61
N LEU A 42 -2.87 -6.58 3.76
CA LEU A 42 -4.21 -6.97 4.17
C LEU A 42 -4.24 -8.48 4.42
N SER A 43 -4.37 -8.87 5.68
CA SER A 43 -4.51 -10.29 6.03
C SER A 43 -5.91 -10.80 5.69
N SER A 44 -6.02 -12.07 5.32
CA SER A 44 -7.23 -12.76 4.86
C SER A 44 -8.28 -13.03 5.96
N LEU A 45 -8.31 -12.23 7.03
CA LEU A 45 -9.23 -12.44 8.16
C LEU A 45 -10.70 -12.08 7.84
N GLY A 46 -11.02 -11.77 6.58
CA GLY A 46 -12.37 -11.58 6.05
C GLY A 46 -12.42 -11.48 4.52
N THR A 47 -13.62 -11.32 3.96
CA THR A 47 -13.81 -11.01 2.53
C THR A 47 -13.41 -9.56 2.27
N ILE A 48 -12.32 -9.35 1.54
CA ILE A 48 -11.93 -8.03 1.02
C ILE A 48 -12.70 -7.83 -0.29
N ALA A 49 -13.42 -6.73 -0.42
CA ALA A 49 -14.13 -6.34 -1.63
C ALA A 49 -13.33 -5.30 -2.43
N LEU A 50 -13.65 -5.13 -3.72
CA LEU A 50 -13.03 -4.09 -4.55
C LEU A 50 -13.23 -2.68 -3.95
N GLN A 51 -14.39 -2.45 -3.32
CA GLN A 51 -14.69 -1.18 -2.64
C GLN A 51 -13.68 -0.89 -1.51
N ASP A 52 -13.23 -1.91 -0.79
CA ASP A 52 -12.21 -1.75 0.25
C ASP A 52 -10.87 -1.27 -0.34
N ILE A 53 -10.51 -1.74 -1.53
CA ILE A 53 -9.30 -1.29 -2.23
C ILE A 53 -9.43 0.18 -2.63
N ILE A 54 -10.61 0.58 -3.12
CA ILE A 54 -10.89 1.95 -3.55
C ILE A 54 -10.77 2.96 -2.39
N GLU A 55 -11.04 2.55 -1.15
CA GLU A 55 -10.87 3.41 0.04
C GLU A 55 -9.42 3.90 0.21
N PHE A 56 -8.42 3.16 -0.30
CA PHE A 56 -7.01 3.56 -0.26
C PHE A 56 -6.60 4.51 -1.39
N LEU A 57 -7.44 4.73 -2.41
CA LEU A 57 -7.06 5.45 -3.64
C LEU A 57 -6.51 6.85 -3.36
N ARG A 58 -7.17 7.60 -2.46
CA ARG A 58 -6.73 8.95 -2.09
C ARG A 58 -5.35 8.93 -1.42
N LEU A 59 -5.13 7.96 -0.54
CA LEU A 59 -3.86 7.80 0.16
C LEU A 59 -2.75 7.38 -0.82
N SER A 60 -3.02 6.41 -1.70
CA SER A 60 -2.12 5.99 -2.78
C SER A 60 -1.69 7.18 -3.64
N ASN A 61 -2.65 7.93 -4.17
CA ASN A 61 -2.37 9.09 -5.02
C ASN A 61 -1.57 10.17 -4.30
N THR A 62 -1.92 10.47 -3.05
CA THR A 62 -1.18 11.44 -2.23
C THR A 62 0.26 11.01 -2.01
N HIS A 63 0.49 9.72 -1.77
CA HIS A 63 1.81 9.19 -1.47
C HIS A 63 2.69 9.09 -2.72
N ARG A 64 2.14 8.57 -3.82
CA ARG A 64 2.84 8.49 -5.11
C ARG A 64 3.16 9.86 -5.69
N ALA A 65 2.29 10.86 -5.52
CA ALA A 65 2.59 12.25 -5.88
C ALA A 65 3.78 12.84 -5.08
N SER A 66 4.09 12.29 -3.91
CA SER A 66 5.28 12.64 -3.13
C SER A 66 6.54 11.85 -3.51
N LYS A 67 6.52 11.16 -4.66
CA LYS A 67 7.61 10.31 -5.18
C LYS A 67 7.95 9.15 -4.25
N GLN A 68 6.93 8.52 -3.66
CA GLN A 68 7.07 7.34 -2.80
C GLN A 68 6.07 6.28 -3.27
N SER A 69 6.48 5.02 -3.27
CA SER A 69 5.67 3.89 -3.70
C SER A 69 4.58 3.55 -2.67
N PHE A 70 3.39 3.20 -3.14
CA PHE A 70 2.28 2.72 -2.32
C PHE A 70 1.72 1.43 -2.91
N VAL A 71 1.89 0.31 -2.21
CA VAL A 71 1.51 -1.02 -2.70
C VAL A 71 0.61 -1.73 -1.70
N ILE A 72 -0.50 -2.31 -2.17
CA ILE A 72 -1.37 -3.16 -1.36
C ILE A 72 -1.07 -4.63 -1.64
N VAL A 73 -0.87 -5.40 -0.59
CA VAL A 73 -0.67 -6.85 -0.65
C VAL A 73 -1.95 -7.57 -0.22
N THR A 74 -2.60 -8.25 -1.17
CA THR A 74 -3.75 -9.12 -0.92
C THR A 74 -3.94 -10.12 -2.06
N ASN A 75 -4.29 -11.36 -1.73
CA ASN A 75 -4.68 -12.39 -2.69
C ASN A 75 -6.21 -12.52 -2.86
N ALA A 76 -6.99 -11.63 -2.21
CA ALA A 76 -8.45 -11.69 -2.21
C ALA A 76 -9.09 -10.97 -3.42
N ILE A 77 -8.33 -10.14 -4.13
CA ILE A 77 -8.80 -9.33 -5.26
C ILE A 77 -7.97 -9.65 -6.49
N ASN A 78 -8.62 -9.71 -7.65
CA ASN A 78 -7.96 -9.78 -8.94
C ASN A 78 -7.33 -8.41 -9.26
N PRO A 79 -6.00 -8.29 -9.42
CA PRO A 79 -5.36 -7.01 -9.72
C PRO A 79 -5.90 -6.33 -10.99
N ASN A 80 -6.39 -7.12 -11.96
CA ASN A 80 -6.97 -6.61 -13.21
C ASN A 80 -8.32 -5.89 -13.02
N GLU A 81 -8.93 -5.99 -11.83
CA GLU A 81 -10.19 -5.33 -11.49
C GLU A 81 -9.96 -4.04 -10.67
N THR A 82 -8.71 -3.75 -10.32
CA THR A 82 -8.34 -2.57 -9.53
C THR A 82 -7.99 -1.39 -10.45
N PRO A 83 -8.24 -0.13 -10.03
CA PRO A 83 -7.84 1.05 -10.80
C PRO A 83 -6.33 1.07 -11.07
N GLU A 84 -5.91 1.57 -12.23
CA GLU A 84 -4.47 1.68 -12.59
C GLU A 84 -3.69 2.57 -11.60
N GLU A 85 -4.38 3.48 -10.92
CA GLU A 85 -3.79 4.39 -9.94
C GLU A 85 -3.50 3.74 -8.58
N ILE A 86 -3.85 2.46 -8.40
CA ILE A 86 -3.54 1.69 -7.20
C ILE A 86 -2.87 0.37 -7.53
N ILE A 87 -1.69 0.14 -6.95
CA ILE A 87 -0.94 -1.09 -7.18
C ILE A 87 -1.36 -2.12 -6.16
N VAL A 88 -1.91 -3.23 -6.65
CA VAL A 88 -2.32 -4.37 -5.83
C VAL A 88 -1.61 -5.62 -6.31
N VAL A 89 -0.93 -6.31 -5.39
CA VAL A 89 -0.20 -7.54 -5.67
C VAL A 89 -0.55 -8.65 -4.68
N PRO A 90 -0.51 -9.92 -5.08
CA PRO A 90 -0.82 -11.06 -4.21
C PRO A 90 0.20 -11.31 -3.11
N THR A 91 1.47 -10.93 -3.29
CA THR A 91 2.56 -11.30 -2.38
C THR A 91 3.41 -10.12 -1.91
N LEU A 92 4.00 -10.27 -0.73
CA LEU A 92 4.93 -9.27 -0.20
C LEU A 92 6.19 -9.15 -1.08
N LYS A 93 6.63 -10.27 -1.67
CA LYS A 93 7.76 -10.30 -2.60
C LYS A 93 7.51 -9.38 -3.80
N GLU A 94 6.35 -9.52 -4.44
CA GLU A 94 5.99 -8.67 -5.58
C GLU A 94 5.88 -7.19 -5.18
N ALA A 95 5.46 -6.90 -3.94
CA ALA A 95 5.43 -5.52 -3.47
C ALA A 95 6.83 -4.92 -3.35
N TYR A 96 7.82 -5.68 -2.88
CA TYR A 96 9.22 -5.25 -2.94
C TYR A 96 9.70 -5.10 -4.38
N ASP A 97 9.42 -6.07 -5.25
CA ASP A 97 9.84 -6.01 -6.66
C ASP A 97 9.29 -4.74 -7.37
N ILE A 98 8.05 -4.33 -7.07
CA ILE A 98 7.47 -3.07 -7.56
C ILE A 98 8.20 -1.85 -7.01
N ILE A 99 8.45 -1.81 -5.69
CA ILE A 99 9.12 -0.68 -5.05
C ILE A 99 10.52 -0.51 -5.64
N ASP A 100 11.26 -1.59 -5.77
CA ASP A 100 12.61 -1.59 -6.35
C ASP A 100 12.59 -1.07 -7.78
N MET A 101 11.64 -1.54 -8.60
CA MET A 101 11.47 -1.06 -9.97
C MET A 101 11.16 0.44 -10.02
N GLU A 102 10.21 0.92 -9.22
CA GLU A 102 9.84 2.34 -9.23
C GLU A 102 10.95 3.25 -8.64
N GLU A 103 11.71 2.79 -7.65
CA GLU A 103 12.89 3.52 -7.15
C GLU A 103 13.96 3.64 -8.24
N MET A 104 14.23 2.55 -8.98
CA MET A 104 15.15 2.57 -10.12
C MET A 104 14.68 3.54 -11.22
N GLU A 105 13.39 3.55 -11.56
CA GLU A 105 12.84 4.49 -12.55
C GLU A 105 12.98 5.94 -12.09
N ARG A 106 12.70 6.22 -10.81
CA ARG A 106 12.88 7.55 -10.20
C ARG A 106 14.34 8.01 -10.21
N ASP A 107 15.28 7.11 -9.92
CA ASP A 107 16.72 7.40 -9.95
C ASP A 107 17.22 7.71 -11.37
N LEU A 108 16.62 7.07 -12.37
CA LEU A 108 16.87 7.35 -13.79
C LEU A 108 16.15 8.62 -14.30
N GLY A 109 15.32 9.26 -13.47
CA GLY A 109 14.64 10.51 -13.77
C GLY A 109 13.38 10.36 -14.64
N PHE A 110 12.81 9.17 -14.69
CA PHE A 110 11.52 8.88 -15.34
C PHE A 110 10.33 9.05 -14.39
#